data_AF-A0A965G0I1-F1
#
_entry.id   AF-A0A965G0I1-F1
#
_cell.length_a   1.000
_cell.length_b   1.000
_cell.length_c   1.000
_cell.angle_alpha   90.00
_cell.angle_beta   90.00
_cell.angle_gamma   90.00
#
_symmetry.space_group_name_H-M   'P 1'
#
loop_
_entity.id
_entity.type
_entity.pdbx_description
1 polymer ?
#
loop_
_entity_poly.entity_id
_entity_poly.type
_entity_poly.pdbx_seq_one_letter_code
_entity_poly.pdbx_strand_id
1 'polypeptide(L)' 'LKPGIVSKNANIYGFLWTPAAYVWYLNNKIIFKLDKPSAVGPMLLSIRHYSTEGDRKNFDAKNMPDDVDVDWVKVWK' A
#
# COMPACT_ATOMS: atom_id res chain seq x y z
N LEU A 1 11.58 -3.75 -3.53
CA LEU A 1 11.04 -4.52 -2.39
C LEU A 1 10.46 -5.82 -2.94
N LYS A 2 10.78 -6.97 -2.34
CA LYS A 2 10.09 -8.22 -2.68
C LYS A 2 8.83 -8.32 -1.82
N PRO A 3 7.71 -8.88 -2.33
CA PRO A 3 6.54 -9.17 -1.50
C PRO A 3 6.93 -9.95 -0.24
N GLY A 4 6.40 -9.57 0.92
CA GLY A 4 6.64 -10.24 2.20
C GLY A 4 7.96 -9.89 2.92
N ILE A 5 8.76 -8.94 2.39
CA ILE A 5 9.96 -8.45 3.09
C ILE A 5 9.72 -7.04 3.62
N VAL A 6 9.71 -6.90 4.95
CA VAL A 6 9.68 -5.60 5.64
C VAL A 6 10.93 -4.82 5.25
N SER A 7 10.74 -3.58 4.78
CA SER A 7 11.86 -2.71 4.47
C SER A 7 12.47 -2.18 5.76
N LYS A 8 13.81 -2.21 5.87
CA LYS A 8 14.51 -1.61 7.01
C LYS A 8 14.44 -0.07 7.04
N ASN A 9 14.00 0.55 5.94
CA ASN A 9 13.94 1.99 5.76
C ASN A 9 12.53 2.39 5.30
N ALA A 10 12.10 3.61 5.64
CA ALA A 10 10.87 4.20 5.12
C ALA A 10 10.87 4.23 3.58
N ASN A 11 9.71 3.97 2.97
CA ASN A 11 9.52 4.03 1.51
C ASN A 11 8.35 4.94 1.19
N ILE A 12 8.41 5.56 0.01
CA ILE A 12 7.34 6.39 -0.50
C ILE A 12 6.48 5.53 -1.43
N TYR A 13 5.25 5.30 -1.02
CA TYR A 13 4.23 4.64 -1.84
C TYR A 13 3.36 5.72 -2.48
N GLY A 14 3.13 5.61 -3.78
CA GLY A 14 2.30 6.55 -4.53
C GLY A 14 1.21 5.83 -5.30
N PHE A 15 0.05 6.46 -5.40
CA PHE A 15 -1.04 6.03 -6.25
C PHE A 15 -1.56 7.24 -7.02
N LEU A 16 -1.50 7.15 -8.35
CA LEU A 16 -2.10 8.12 -9.25
C LEU A 16 -3.35 7.51 -9.87
N TRP A 17 -4.46 8.20 -9.68
CA TRP A 17 -5.74 7.86 -10.28
C TRP A 17 -6.12 8.93 -11.29
N THR A 18 -6.27 8.53 -12.55
CA THR A 18 -6.83 9.36 -13.61
C THR A 18 -7.97 8.63 -14.31
N PRO A 19 -8.78 9.31 -15.14
CA PRO A 19 -9.77 8.64 -15.99
C PRO A 19 -9.15 7.63 -16.97
N ALA A 20 -7.87 7.81 -17.33
CA ALA A 20 -7.18 6.95 -18.30
C ALA A 20 -6.53 5.72 -17.67
N ALA A 21 -5.97 5.87 -16.45
CA ALA A 21 -5.18 4.83 -15.82
C ALA A 21 -5.07 4.98 -14.30
N TYR A 22 -4.79 3.85 -13.65
CA TYR A 22 -4.21 3.78 -12.33
C TYR A 22 -2.71 3.49 -12.42
N VAL A 23 -1.89 4.22 -11.66
CA VAL A 23 -0.43 4.03 -11.65
C VAL A 23 0.05 3.96 -10.21
N TRP A 24 0.84 2.93 -9.91
CA TRP A 24 1.45 2.73 -8.59
C TRP A 24 2.93 3.05 -8.65
N TYR A 25 3.39 3.73 -7.61
CA TYR A 25 4.76 4.16 -7.47
C TYR A 25 5.38 3.57 -6.20
N LEU A 26 6.65 3.21 -6.28
CA LEU A 26 7.50 2.94 -5.13
C LEU A 26 8.77 3.78 -5.28
N ASN A 27 9.04 4.66 -4.32
CA ASN A 27 10.20 5.55 -4.30
C ASN A 27 10.34 6.30 -5.65
N ASN A 28 9.25 6.93 -6.09
CA ASN A 28 9.11 7.71 -7.32
C ASN A 28 9.29 6.93 -8.64
N LYS A 29 9.35 5.59 -8.59
CA LYS A 29 9.39 4.73 -9.79
C LYS A 29 8.04 4.04 -9.99
N ILE A 30 7.57 4.00 -11.24
CA ILE A 30 6.38 3.23 -11.60
C ILE A 30 6.70 1.74 -11.41
N ILE A 31 5.86 1.06 -10.63
CA ILE A 31 5.96 -0.40 -10.43
C ILE A 31 4.80 -1.15 -11.07
N PHE A 32 3.68 -0.47 -11.32
CA PHE A 32 2.51 -1.06 -11.95
C PHE A 32 1.63 0.02 -12.58
N LYS A 33 0.95 -0.34 -13.67
CA LYS A 33 0.00 0.50 -14.38
C LYS A 33 -1.18 -0.35 -14.86
N LEU A 34 -2.39 0.15 -14.64
CA LEU A 34 -3.63 -0.41 -15.16
C LEU A 34 -4.33 0.65 -16.00
N ASP A 35 -4.46 0.40 -17.30
CA ASP A 35 -5.22 1.26 -18.21
C ASP A 35 -6.73 0.97 -18.11
N LYS A 36 -7.55 1.99 -18.40
CA LYS A 36 -9.03 1.94 -18.38
C LYS A 36 -9.60 1.50 -17.02
N PRO A 37 -9.42 2.32 -15.97
CA PRO A 37 -9.92 2.00 -14.64
C PRO A 37 -11.45 1.89 -14.63
N SER A 38 -11.98 0.94 -13.84
CA SER A 38 -13.41 0.63 -13.78
C SER A 38 -14.20 1.42 -12.74
N ALA A 39 -13.55 2.24 -11.90
CA ALA A 39 -14.26 2.93 -10.82
C ALA A 39 -15.06 4.13 -11.32
N VAL A 40 -16.29 4.25 -10.81
CA VAL A 40 -17.32 5.17 -11.32
C VAL A 40 -17.69 6.28 -10.32
N GLY A 41 -16.86 6.56 -9.31
CA GLY A 41 -17.15 7.60 -8.31
C GLY A 41 -16.03 7.82 -7.31
N PRO A 42 -16.18 8.79 -6.38
CA PRO A 42 -15.17 9.11 -5.37
C PRO A 42 -14.78 7.91 -4.51
N MET A 43 -13.52 7.86 -4.08
CA MET A 43 -12.99 6.82 -3.19
C MET A 43 -12.42 7.41 -1.90
N LEU A 44 -12.35 6.56 -0.86
CA LEU A 44 -11.67 6.85 0.39
C LEU A 44 -10.26 6.23 0.36
N LEU A 45 -9.26 6.99 0.82
CA LEU A 45 -7.96 6.44 1.16
C LEU A 45 -8.01 5.86 2.58
N SER A 46 -7.64 4.59 2.75
CA SER A 46 -7.50 3.98 4.08
C SER A 46 -6.18 3.23 4.21
N ILE A 47 -5.51 3.42 5.34
CA ILE A 47 -4.35 2.63 5.76
C ILE A 47 -4.84 1.73 6.88
N ARG A 48 -4.65 0.42 6.74
CA ARG A 48 -5.08 -0.58 7.71
C ARG A 48 -3.96 -1.58 7.92
N HIS A 49 -3.76 -1.98 9.16
CA HIS A 49 -2.87 -3.08 9.54
C HIS A 49 -3.70 -4.11 10.30
N TYR A 50 -3.75 -5.32 9.75
CA TYR A 50 -4.47 -6.46 10.32
C TYR A 50 -3.92 -7.74 9.69
N SER A 51 -3.99 -8.85 10.43
CA SER A 51 -3.69 -10.18 9.89
C SER A 51 -4.92 -10.78 9.24
N THR A 52 -4.74 -11.44 8.09
CA THR A 52 -5.81 -12.22 7.48
C THR A 52 -5.86 -13.63 8.08
N GLU A 53 -6.95 -14.36 7.83
CA GLU A 53 -7.05 -15.76 8.31
C GLU A 53 -5.97 -16.67 7.71
N GLY A 54 -5.48 -16.36 6.49
CA GLY A 54 -4.37 -17.07 5.87
C GLY A 54 -3.04 -16.89 6.60
N ASP A 55 -2.85 -15.74 7.25
CA ASP A 55 -1.61 -15.40 7.96
C ASP A 55 -1.51 -16.09 9.34
N ARG A 56 -2.64 -16.59 9.87
CA ARG A 56 -2.69 -17.26 11.19
C ARG A 56 -1.69 -18.39 11.34
N LYS A 57 -1.40 -19.14 10.26
CA LYS A 57 -0.47 -20.28 10.32
C LYS A 57 0.96 -19.88 10.67
N ASN A 58 1.36 -18.66 10.34
CA ASN A 58 2.69 -18.12 10.57
C ASN A 58 2.69 -17.02 11.65
N PHE A 59 1.59 -16.88 12.39
CA PHE A 59 1.46 -15.86 13.43
C PHE A 59 2.30 -16.24 14.65
N ASP A 60 3.33 -15.44 14.93
CA ASP A 60 4.15 -15.57 16.14
C ASP A 60 3.81 -14.45 17.11
N ALA A 61 3.02 -14.79 18.14
CA ALA A 61 2.58 -13.85 19.16
C ALA A 61 3.73 -13.18 19.91
N LYS A 62 4.94 -13.77 19.92
CA LYS A 62 6.11 -13.18 20.59
C LYS A 62 6.66 -11.95 19.88
N ASN A 63 6.38 -11.80 18.58
CA ASN A 63 6.83 -10.67 17.77
C ASN A 63 5.79 -9.53 17.73
N MET A 64 4.82 -9.55 18.65
CA MET A 64 3.83 -8.49 18.80
C MET A 64 4.30 -7.44 19.82
N PRO A 65 3.96 -6.15 19.64
CA PRO A 65 3.16 -5.61 18.54
C PRO A 65 3.95 -5.55 17.22
N ASP A 66 3.25 -5.81 16.11
CA ASP A 66 3.76 -5.56 14.76
C ASP A 66 3.34 -4.14 14.36
N ASP A 67 4.23 -3.18 14.54
CA ASP A 67 3.90 -1.77 14.36
C ASP A 67 4.05 -1.33 12.89
N VAL A 68 3.14 -0.45 12.45
CA VAL A 68 3.21 0.20 11.13
C VAL A 68 3.32 1.70 11.33
N ASP A 69 4.48 2.25 10.98
CA ASP A 69 4.75 3.68 11.05
C ASP A 69 4.45 4.38 9.71
N VAL A 70 3.69 5.48 9.80
CA VAL A 70 3.40 6.37 8.67
C VAL A 70 3.84 7.78 9.02
N ASP A 71 4.94 8.23 8.41
CA ASP A 71 5.52 9.54 8.66
C ASP A 71 4.61 10.68 8.14
N TRP A 72 4.07 10.54 6.92
CA TRP A 72 3.17 11.52 6.33
C TRP A 72 2.27 10.94 5.24
N VAL A 73 1.17 11.63 4.98
CA VAL A 73 0.27 11.38 3.85
C VAL A 73 0.04 12.69 3.10
N LYS A 74 0.12 12.64 1.78
CA LYS A 74 -0.21 13.77 0.90
C LYS A 74 -1.27 13.34 -0.11
N VAL A 75 -2.29 14.18 -0.28
CA VAL A 75 -3.42 13.95 -1.19
C VAL A 75 -3.57 15.17 -2.09
N TRP A 76 -3.76 14.92 -3.38
CA TRP A 76 -3.93 15.95 -4.41
C TRP A 76 -5.23 15.71 -5.19
N LYS A 77 -5.72 16.76 -5.86
CA LYS A 77 -6.82 16.71 -6.81
C LYS A 77 -6.30 16.59 -8.24
#